data_AF-G0S4G5-F1
#
_entry.id   AF-G0S4G5-F1
#
_cell.length_a   1.000
_cell.length_b   1.000
_cell.length_c   1.000
_cell.angle_alpha   90.00
_cell.angle_beta   90.00
_cell.angle_gamma   90.00
#
_symmetry.space_group_name_H-M   'P 1'
#
loop_
_entity.id
_entity.type
_entity.pdbx_description
1 polymer ?
#
loop_
_entity_poly.entity_id
_entity_poly.type
_entity_poly.pdbx_seq_one_letter_code
_entity_poly.pdbx_strand_id
1 'polypeptide(L)'
;MSHSMRARPTLFQMFGGLVRAAQTGGCGCGGRVEATAAAAAVRGVRFMSGAVEEATEEQSRAPQRHPRGQQPAGHGERFWVWHHIATNMVVYSLTPVLDINKAKRQFAFTGKKLVPAKIRKDYWRPLAMVELGAGKGEVGRSVYQKLRELKKRHELEWEDERLLNLPKKLRGIELNDMRGNFVADLAYVCAGHGKGNLVVVKEEEDSKVKKKKSKNSKVVQANQAGENKAIEQEQQQQEEEKANKAPKLHTVTVYWANEQDKYYAESWTDNVTHIVGIPDYLPGPKTKTMATLNLSAEADARSQAEAVATA
;
A
#
# COMPACT_ATOMS: atom_id res chain seq x y z
N MET A 1 32.40 -6.84 5.20
CA MET A 1 31.71 -6.07 6.25
C MET A 1 30.23 -6.36 6.16
N SER A 2 29.78 -7.45 6.77
CA SER A 2 28.39 -7.93 6.70
C SER A 2 27.51 -7.13 7.65
N HIS A 3 26.67 -6.23 7.12
CA HIS A 3 25.58 -5.64 7.89
C HIS A 3 24.42 -6.64 7.90
N SER A 4 24.20 -7.27 9.05
CA SER A 4 23.04 -8.10 9.36
C SER A 4 21.79 -7.22 9.37
N MET A 5 21.10 -7.13 8.23
CA MET A 5 19.78 -6.53 8.11
C MET A 5 18.73 -7.53 8.62
N ARG A 6 18.41 -7.45 9.92
CA ARG A 6 17.23 -8.12 10.47
C ARG A 6 16.06 -7.13 10.44
N ALA A 7 14.91 -7.60 9.96
CA ALA A 7 13.65 -6.88 10.11
C ALA A 7 13.40 -6.59 11.60
N ARG A 8 12.81 -5.42 11.90
CA ARG A 8 12.57 -5.00 13.28
C ARG A 8 11.44 -5.84 13.86
N PRO A 9 11.61 -6.44 15.05
CA PRO A 9 10.52 -7.15 15.71
C PRO A 9 9.44 -6.15 16.12
N THR A 10 8.20 -6.42 15.71
CA THR A 10 7.03 -5.64 16.13
C THR A 10 6.67 -5.96 17.57
N LEU A 11 7.02 -5.08 18.50
CA LEU A 11 6.58 -5.12 19.89
C LEU A 11 5.27 -4.32 20.02
N PHE A 12 4.14 -4.99 20.26
CA PHE A 12 2.88 -4.30 20.55
C PHE A 12 2.23 -4.96 21.77
N GLN A 13 2.52 -4.42 22.97
CA GLN A 13 1.77 -4.72 24.18
C GLN A 13 1.68 -3.48 25.09
N MET A 14 0.43 -3.15 25.42
CA MET A 14 -0.08 -2.59 26.69
C MET A 14 0.09 -1.10 27.03
N PHE A 15 -0.97 -0.61 27.71
CA PHE A 15 -1.22 0.68 28.37
C PHE A 15 -1.70 1.83 27.47
N GLY A 16 -2.85 2.47 27.66
CA GLY A 16 -3.72 2.56 28.84
C GLY A 16 -3.36 3.81 29.67
N GLY A 17 -4.05 4.92 29.44
CA GLY A 17 -4.15 5.99 30.44
C GLY A 17 -4.02 7.44 29.96
N LEU A 18 -5.00 8.23 30.41
CA LEU A 18 -4.95 9.64 30.81
C LEU A 18 -5.15 10.75 29.76
N VAL A 19 -6.41 11.19 29.71
CA VAL A 19 -6.87 12.48 29.20
C VAL A 19 -6.34 13.61 30.09
N ARG A 20 -5.67 14.60 29.50
CA ARG A 20 -5.42 15.90 30.15
C ARG A 20 -5.86 17.03 29.22
N ALA A 21 -6.83 17.80 29.69
CA ALA A 21 -7.36 18.99 29.04
C ALA A 21 -6.32 20.13 29.06
N ALA A 22 -6.15 20.82 27.94
CA ALA A 22 -5.35 22.03 27.83
C ALA A 22 -6.27 23.25 27.66
N GLN A 23 -6.04 24.23 28.53
CA GLN A 23 -6.71 25.52 28.59
C GLN A 23 -6.33 26.41 27.41
N THR A 24 -7.34 27.16 26.96
CA THR A 24 -7.29 28.26 26.00
C THR A 24 -6.61 29.48 26.62
N GLY A 25 -5.59 30.01 25.95
CA GLY A 25 -5.04 31.35 26.21
C GLY A 25 -5.09 32.16 24.91
N GLY A 26 -5.85 33.25 24.93
CA GLY A 26 -5.96 34.18 23.82
C GLY A 26 -5.23 35.50 24.05
N CYS A 27 -5.38 36.36 23.03
CA CYS A 27 -5.22 37.82 23.00
C CYS A 27 -3.84 38.39 22.62
N GLY A 28 -3.87 39.36 21.69
CA GLY A 28 -2.85 40.42 21.60
C GLY A 28 -2.44 40.88 20.19
N CYS A 29 -3.24 41.77 19.59
CA CYS A 29 -2.88 43.02 18.87
C CYS A 29 -1.54 43.07 18.08
N GLY A 30 -1.45 43.41 16.80
CA GLY A 30 -1.97 44.58 16.08
C GLY A 30 -0.78 45.24 15.33
N GLY A 31 -0.98 45.72 14.09
CA GLY A 31 0.06 46.49 13.38
C GLY A 31 -0.06 46.45 11.87
N ARG A 32 -0.53 47.57 11.30
CA ARG A 32 -0.88 47.84 9.91
C ARG A 32 0.05 48.93 9.39
N VAL A 33 0.68 48.73 8.23
CA VAL A 33 1.25 49.75 7.31
C VAL A 33 1.77 48.99 6.08
N GLU A 34 1.75 49.45 4.84
CA GLU A 34 1.00 50.47 4.11
C GLU A 34 1.25 50.13 2.63
N ALA A 35 0.24 50.29 1.76
CA ALA A 35 0.34 50.03 0.34
C ALA A 35 0.79 51.29 -0.39
N THR A 36 1.78 51.18 -1.28
CA THR A 36 2.07 52.21 -2.29
C THR A 36 1.96 51.62 -3.68
N ALA A 37 0.98 52.14 -4.41
CA ALA A 37 0.79 51.96 -5.83
C ALA A 37 1.55 53.06 -6.57
N ALA A 38 2.21 52.71 -7.67
CA ALA A 38 2.63 53.66 -8.69
C ALA A 38 2.42 53.04 -10.07
N ALA A 39 1.58 53.70 -10.85
CA ALA A 39 1.27 53.39 -12.23
C ALA A 39 2.31 54.03 -13.17
N ALA A 40 2.57 53.40 -14.31
CA ALA A 40 2.96 54.10 -15.53
C ALA A 40 2.62 53.23 -16.76
N ALA A 41 1.79 53.79 -17.63
CA ALA A 41 1.39 53.23 -18.91
C ALA A 41 2.17 53.92 -20.04
N VAL A 42 2.61 53.18 -21.07
CA VAL A 42 2.79 53.72 -22.44
C VAL A 42 2.49 52.63 -23.48
N ARG A 43 1.67 53.06 -24.46
CA ARG A 43 1.30 52.51 -25.79
C ARG A 43 2.48 51.83 -26.52
N GLY A 44 2.38 50.84 -27.39
CA GLY A 44 1.32 50.39 -28.31
C GLY A 44 1.97 50.23 -29.69
N VAL A 45 1.98 49.02 -30.28
CA VAL A 45 2.20 48.80 -31.73
C VAL A 45 1.38 47.60 -32.19
N ARG A 46 0.68 47.82 -33.31
CA ARG A 46 -0.24 46.95 -34.05
C ARG A 46 0.51 46.36 -35.25
N PHE A 47 0.46 45.05 -35.49
CA PHE A 47 0.79 44.34 -36.75
C PHE A 47 0.47 42.84 -36.48
N MET A 48 -0.14 42.00 -37.31
CA MET A 48 -0.81 42.06 -38.61
C MET A 48 -1.63 40.76 -38.73
N SER A 49 -2.72 40.81 -39.48
CA SER A 49 -3.53 39.65 -39.89
C SER A 49 -2.71 38.61 -40.65
N GLY A 50 -2.88 37.33 -40.34
CA GLY A 50 -2.36 36.23 -41.16
C GLY A 50 -2.95 34.88 -40.76
N ALA A 51 -3.67 34.28 -41.71
CA ALA A 51 -4.04 32.88 -41.87
C ALA A 51 -4.71 32.15 -40.68
N VAL A 52 -6.03 32.00 -40.78
CA VAL A 52 -6.77 30.93 -40.09
C VAL A 52 -6.49 29.63 -40.85
N GLU A 53 -5.50 28.87 -40.39
CA GLU A 53 -5.40 27.46 -40.73
C GLU A 53 -6.45 26.68 -39.92
N GLU A 54 -7.27 25.93 -40.64
CA GLU A 54 -8.33 25.06 -40.16
C GLU A 54 -7.72 23.89 -39.36
N ALA A 55 -7.43 24.14 -38.08
CA ALA A 55 -7.03 23.11 -37.14
C ALA A 55 -8.22 22.19 -36.86
N THR A 56 -8.13 20.95 -37.37
CA THR A 56 -9.02 19.84 -37.08
C THR A 56 -9.44 19.81 -35.60
N GLU A 57 -10.75 19.89 -35.38
CA GLU A 57 -11.48 20.04 -34.10
C GLU A 57 -11.35 18.84 -33.14
N GLU A 58 -10.32 18.00 -33.28
CA GLU A 58 -10.16 16.76 -32.54
C GLU A 58 -9.15 16.87 -31.38
N GLN A 59 -8.39 17.97 -31.28
CA GLN A 59 -7.28 18.11 -30.32
C GLN A 59 -7.56 18.96 -29.07
N SER A 60 -8.78 19.48 -28.87
CA SER A 60 -9.10 20.35 -27.73
C SER A 60 -10.03 19.73 -26.69
N ARG A 61 -10.38 18.44 -26.81
CA ARG A 61 -11.27 17.79 -25.83
C ARG A 61 -10.55 17.64 -24.49
N ALA A 62 -10.83 18.58 -23.58
CA ALA A 62 -10.38 18.52 -22.20
C ALA A 62 -10.64 17.12 -21.63
N PRO A 63 -9.68 16.51 -20.91
CA PRO A 63 -9.83 15.15 -20.42
C PRO A 63 -11.11 15.07 -19.61
N GLN A 64 -12.02 14.18 -20.03
CA GLN A 64 -13.29 13.98 -19.35
C GLN A 64 -13.02 13.69 -17.88
N ARG A 65 -13.38 14.63 -17.01
CA ARG A 65 -13.26 14.44 -15.56
C ARG A 65 -14.28 13.39 -15.18
N HIS A 66 -13.83 12.19 -14.84
CA HIS A 66 -14.70 11.13 -14.35
C HIS A 66 -15.57 11.65 -13.18
N PRO A 67 -16.85 11.25 -13.11
CA PRO A 67 -17.73 11.66 -12.02
C PRO A 67 -17.12 11.26 -10.68
N ARG A 68 -17.15 12.20 -9.72
CA ARG A 68 -16.61 11.99 -8.37
C ARG A 68 -17.27 10.77 -7.74
N GLY A 69 -16.47 9.74 -7.44
CA GLY A 69 -16.92 8.53 -6.74
C GLY A 69 -16.83 7.25 -7.57
N GLN A 70 -16.90 7.32 -8.90
CA GLN A 70 -16.69 6.16 -9.76
C GLN A 70 -15.19 5.98 -10.02
N GLN A 71 -14.65 4.87 -9.55
CA GLN A 71 -13.27 4.51 -9.85
C GLN A 71 -13.18 3.97 -11.28
N PRO A 72 -12.07 4.23 -12.00
CA PRO A 72 -11.83 3.58 -13.27
C PRO A 72 -11.89 2.06 -13.15
N ALA A 73 -12.32 1.38 -14.21
CA ALA A 73 -12.29 -0.08 -14.26
C ALA A 73 -10.86 -0.59 -14.01
N GLY A 74 -10.72 -1.66 -13.22
CA GLY A 74 -9.42 -2.22 -12.83
C GLY A 74 -8.66 -1.45 -11.75
N HIS A 75 -9.20 -0.35 -11.22
CA HIS A 75 -8.50 0.45 -10.22
C HIS A 75 -8.39 -0.28 -8.87
N GLY A 76 -7.16 -0.52 -8.44
CA GLY A 76 -6.85 -1.17 -7.16
C GLY A 76 -6.78 -2.68 -7.21
N GLU A 77 -6.98 -3.32 -8.37
CA GLU A 77 -6.75 -4.78 -8.52
C GLU A 77 -5.26 -5.12 -8.41
N ARG A 78 -4.43 -4.18 -8.88
CA ARG A 78 -2.98 -4.22 -8.76
C ARG A 78 -2.43 -2.90 -8.23
N PHE A 79 -1.34 -2.98 -7.49
CA PHE A 79 -0.58 -1.81 -7.07
C PHE A 79 0.92 -2.09 -7.10
N TRP A 80 1.69 -1.03 -7.28
CA TRP A 80 3.14 -1.08 -7.41
C TRP A 80 3.79 -0.40 -6.23
N VAL A 81 4.86 -1.02 -5.77
CA VAL A 81 5.70 -0.53 -4.70
C VAL A 81 7.05 -0.19 -5.31
N TRP A 82 7.51 1.03 -5.08
CA TRP A 82 8.77 1.54 -5.56
C TRP A 82 9.70 1.74 -4.38
N HIS A 83 10.99 1.53 -4.60
CA HIS A 83 12.01 1.86 -3.62
C HIS A 83 13.12 2.71 -4.24
N HIS A 84 13.73 3.53 -3.40
CA HIS A 84 14.94 4.27 -3.75
C HIS A 84 16.17 3.36 -3.60
N ILE A 85 16.94 3.19 -4.68
CA ILE A 85 18.05 2.21 -4.72
C ILE A 85 19.16 2.43 -3.68
N ALA A 86 19.37 3.67 -3.22
CA ALA A 86 20.47 4.00 -2.32
C ALA A 86 20.06 4.22 -0.86
N THR A 87 18.79 4.55 -0.62
CA THR A 87 18.31 4.92 0.73
C THR A 87 17.13 4.07 1.18
N ASN A 88 16.72 3.09 0.37
CA ASN A 88 15.65 2.14 0.66
C ASN A 88 14.32 2.78 1.09
N MET A 89 14.08 4.04 0.72
CA MET A 89 12.79 4.69 0.93
C MET A 89 11.75 4.02 0.05
N VAL A 90 10.57 3.75 0.59
CA VAL A 90 9.49 3.05 -0.13
C VAL A 90 8.36 4.02 -0.48
N VAL A 91 7.77 3.86 -1.66
CA VAL A 91 6.62 4.62 -2.15
C VAL A 91 5.60 3.68 -2.77
N TYR A 92 4.32 3.88 -2.43
CA TYR A 92 3.22 3.11 -2.99
C TYR A 92 2.55 3.83 -4.15
N SER A 93 2.07 3.08 -5.14
CA SER A 93 1.32 3.65 -6.27
C SER A 93 0.28 2.67 -6.79
N LEU A 94 -0.88 3.17 -7.19
CA LEU A 94 -1.93 2.38 -7.86
C LEU A 94 -1.75 2.36 -9.39
N THR A 95 -0.69 2.97 -9.90
CA THR A 95 -0.39 3.09 -11.34
C THR A 95 0.98 2.47 -11.62
N PRO A 96 1.18 1.86 -12.80
CA PRO A 96 2.46 1.26 -13.18
C PRO A 96 3.56 2.30 -13.40
N VAL A 97 3.20 3.57 -13.55
CA VAL A 97 4.14 4.69 -13.66
C VAL A 97 4.11 5.48 -12.36
N LEU A 98 5.31 5.74 -11.82
CA LEU A 98 5.49 6.53 -10.60
C LEU A 98 5.10 8.01 -10.83
N ASP A 99 4.00 8.44 -10.22
CA ASP A 99 3.61 9.84 -10.17
C ASP A 99 4.41 10.57 -9.07
N ILE A 100 5.26 11.49 -9.49
CA ILE A 100 6.17 12.27 -8.64
C ILE A 100 5.41 13.06 -7.56
N ASN A 101 4.26 13.65 -7.89
CA ASN A 101 3.53 14.50 -6.97
C ASN A 101 2.84 13.68 -5.88
N LYS A 102 2.31 12.51 -6.25
CA LYS A 102 1.72 11.57 -5.28
C LYS A 102 2.79 10.90 -4.43
N ALA A 103 3.94 10.54 -5.02
CA ALA A 103 5.07 9.94 -4.33
C ALA A 103 5.64 10.87 -3.25
N LYS A 104 5.88 12.15 -3.57
CA LYS A 104 6.48 13.11 -2.64
C LYS A 104 5.63 13.34 -1.39
N ARG A 105 4.31 13.21 -1.48
CA ARG A 105 3.37 13.34 -0.34
C ARG A 105 3.44 12.18 0.65
N GLN A 106 4.16 11.11 0.33
CA GLN A 106 4.28 9.94 1.19
C GLN A 106 5.46 10.02 2.15
N PHE A 107 6.39 10.96 1.97
CA PHE A 107 7.54 11.10 2.85
C PHE A 107 7.21 11.93 4.08
N ALA A 108 7.48 11.37 5.26
CA ALA A 108 7.60 12.15 6.48
C ALA A 108 8.92 12.94 6.48
N PHE A 109 8.99 14.01 7.30
CA PHE A 109 10.24 14.74 7.47
C PHE A 109 11.15 14.00 8.46
N THR A 110 12.21 13.37 7.95
CA THR A 110 13.18 12.61 8.75
C THR A 110 14.46 13.40 9.06
N GLY A 111 14.66 14.56 8.42
CA GLY A 111 15.77 15.47 8.71
C GLY A 111 16.24 16.28 7.50
N LYS A 112 17.15 17.23 7.74
CA LYS A 112 17.70 18.10 6.70
C LYS A 112 18.51 17.28 5.69
N LYS A 113 18.21 17.47 4.39
CA LYS A 113 18.84 16.77 3.24
C LYS A 113 18.63 15.25 3.21
N LEU A 114 17.73 14.71 4.03
CA LEU A 114 17.39 13.29 3.99
C LEU A 114 16.17 13.00 3.12
N VAL A 115 15.23 13.94 3.03
CA VAL A 115 14.08 13.87 2.13
C VAL A 115 14.42 14.58 0.82
N PRO A 116 14.21 13.95 -0.35
CA PRO A 116 14.53 14.56 -1.63
C PRO A 116 13.61 15.74 -1.94
N ALA A 117 14.20 16.89 -2.32
CA ALA A 117 13.44 18.07 -2.74
C ALA A 117 12.64 17.81 -4.04
N LYS A 118 13.23 17.04 -4.96
CA LYS A 118 12.61 16.58 -6.22
C LYS A 118 12.91 15.10 -6.40
N ILE A 119 11.91 14.33 -6.78
CA ILE A 119 12.06 12.91 -7.10
C ILE A 119 12.64 12.80 -8.51
N ARG A 120 13.81 12.17 -8.62
CA ARG A 120 14.43 11.85 -9.90
C ARG A 120 14.13 10.39 -10.25
N LYS A 121 13.58 10.13 -11.43
CA LYS A 121 13.01 8.82 -11.81
C LYS A 121 14.03 7.68 -11.90
N ASP A 122 15.30 8.02 -12.07
CA ASP A 122 16.44 7.11 -12.23
C ASP A 122 16.79 6.33 -10.95
N TYR A 123 16.62 6.94 -9.77
CA TYR A 123 16.89 6.28 -8.49
C TYR A 123 15.75 5.39 -7.99
N TRP A 124 14.59 5.44 -8.62
CA TRP A 124 13.41 4.70 -8.18
C TRP A 124 13.23 3.47 -9.05
N ARG A 125 13.24 2.31 -8.40
CA ARG A 125 13.01 1.02 -9.03
C ARG A 125 11.79 0.37 -8.40
N PRO A 126 10.99 -0.39 -9.18
CA PRO A 126 9.92 -1.16 -8.58
C PRO A 126 10.55 -2.21 -7.68
N LEU A 127 10.03 -2.33 -6.46
CA LEU A 127 10.39 -3.33 -5.48
C LEU A 127 9.50 -4.57 -5.68
N ALA A 128 8.19 -4.34 -5.74
CA ALA A 128 7.19 -5.37 -5.90
C ALA A 128 5.95 -4.84 -6.62
N MET A 129 5.22 -5.74 -7.26
CA MET A 129 3.85 -5.53 -7.72
C MET A 129 2.95 -6.54 -7.02
N VAL A 130 1.82 -6.08 -6.48
CA VAL A 130 0.86 -6.94 -5.79
C VAL A 130 -0.43 -6.96 -6.60
N GLU A 131 -0.96 -8.15 -6.84
CA GLU A 131 -2.16 -8.42 -7.61
C GLU A 131 -3.14 -9.26 -6.78
N LEU A 132 -4.40 -8.84 -6.71
CA LEU A 132 -5.43 -9.52 -5.91
C LEU A 132 -6.48 -10.27 -6.76
N GLY A 133 -6.31 -10.26 -8.09
CA GLY A 133 -7.21 -10.84 -9.08
C GLY A 133 -8.26 -9.86 -9.59
N ALA A 134 -8.77 -10.13 -10.80
CA ALA A 134 -9.74 -9.27 -11.48
C ALA A 134 -11.04 -9.10 -10.68
N GLY A 135 -11.60 -7.88 -10.69
CA GLY A 135 -12.84 -7.53 -10.00
C GLY A 135 -12.70 -7.24 -8.50
N LYS A 136 -11.53 -7.47 -7.90
CA LYS A 136 -11.28 -7.28 -6.45
C LYS A 136 -10.60 -5.95 -6.10
N GLY A 137 -10.87 -4.89 -6.86
CA GLY A 137 -10.24 -3.59 -6.66
C GLY A 137 -10.54 -2.91 -5.31
N GLU A 138 -11.63 -3.28 -4.63
CA GLU A 138 -11.92 -2.83 -3.26
C GLU A 138 -10.96 -3.41 -2.24
N VAL A 139 -10.67 -4.70 -2.35
CA VAL A 139 -9.74 -5.42 -1.47
C VAL A 139 -8.35 -4.82 -1.60
N GLY A 140 -7.87 -4.63 -2.84
CA GLY A 140 -6.54 -4.07 -3.05
C GLY A 140 -6.41 -2.61 -2.62
N ARG A 141 -7.47 -1.80 -2.70
CA ARG A 141 -7.50 -0.45 -2.11
C ARG A 141 -7.44 -0.49 -0.57
N SER A 142 -8.11 -1.45 0.06
CA SER A 142 -8.03 -1.66 1.51
C SER A 142 -6.60 -2.04 1.92
N VAL A 143 -5.98 -3.00 1.24
CA VAL A 143 -4.57 -3.38 1.45
C VAL A 143 -3.65 -2.18 1.26
N TYR A 144 -3.79 -1.46 0.15
CA TYR A 144 -3.00 -0.27 -0.16
C TYR A 144 -3.13 0.80 0.93
N GLN A 145 -4.35 1.04 1.42
CA GLN A 145 -4.59 1.97 2.51
C GLN A 145 -3.87 1.53 3.79
N LYS A 146 -3.99 0.25 4.17
CA LYS A 146 -3.36 -0.31 5.38
C LYS A 146 -1.84 -0.23 5.33
N LEU A 147 -1.23 -0.54 4.20
CA LEU A 147 0.22 -0.40 4.01
C LEU A 147 0.69 1.06 4.17
N ARG A 148 -0.10 2.03 3.70
CA ARG A 148 0.22 3.46 3.89
C ARG A 148 0.04 3.92 5.33
N GLU A 149 -0.96 3.39 6.03
CA GLU A 149 -1.16 3.63 7.46
C GLU A 149 0.01 3.06 8.27
N LEU A 150 0.42 1.80 8.01
CA LEU A 150 1.54 1.15 8.67
C LEU A 150 2.87 1.87 8.40
N LYS A 151 3.16 2.21 7.14
CA LYS A 151 4.35 3.01 6.80
C LYS A 151 4.41 4.32 7.60
N LYS A 152 3.27 5.03 7.71
CA LYS A 152 3.21 6.27 8.47
C LYS A 152 3.47 6.04 9.97
N ARG A 153 2.97 4.93 10.53
CA ARG A 153 3.26 4.52 11.91
C ARG A 153 4.74 4.20 12.10
N HIS A 154 5.37 3.44 11.20
CA HIS A 154 6.81 3.15 11.24
C HIS A 154 7.69 4.40 11.22
N GLU A 155 7.27 5.45 10.52
CA GLU A 155 8.02 6.71 10.42
C GLU A 155 7.80 7.64 11.64
N LEU A 156 6.64 7.60 12.30
CA LEU A 156 6.24 8.56 13.34
C LEU A 156 6.14 7.97 14.75
N GLU A 157 5.65 6.75 14.87
CA GLU A 157 5.36 6.04 16.12
C GLU A 157 6.35 4.87 16.29
N TRP A 158 7.64 5.19 16.33
CA TRP A 158 8.69 4.20 16.57
C TRP A 158 9.23 4.34 18.00
N GLU A 159 9.29 3.22 18.71
CA GLU A 159 9.76 3.15 20.11
C GLU A 159 11.05 2.33 20.26
N ASP A 160 11.70 2.01 19.14
CA ASP A 160 12.95 1.23 19.13
C ASP A 160 14.07 1.97 19.87
N GLU A 161 14.48 1.43 21.02
CA GLU A 161 15.57 1.96 21.84
C GLU A 161 16.86 2.15 21.04
N ARG A 162 17.13 1.24 20.08
CA ARG A 162 18.29 1.35 19.19
C ARG A 162 18.27 2.66 18.42
N LEU A 163 17.11 3.08 17.90
CA LEU A 163 16.97 4.34 17.18
C LEU A 163 17.07 5.55 18.11
N LEU A 164 16.52 5.45 19.32
CA LEU A 164 16.58 6.51 20.32
C LEU A 164 18.02 6.81 20.75
N ASN A 165 18.88 5.79 20.77
CA ASN A 165 20.30 5.92 21.10
C ASN A 165 21.15 6.44 19.93
N LEU A 166 20.65 6.44 18.69
CA LEU A 166 21.37 6.98 17.52
C LEU A 166 21.34 8.52 17.48
N PRO A 167 22.41 9.16 16.97
CA PRO A 167 22.40 10.59 16.70
C PRO A 167 21.36 10.93 15.62
N LYS A 168 20.73 12.11 15.74
CA LYS A 168 19.59 12.54 14.90
C LYS A 168 19.76 12.27 13.40
N LYS A 169 20.97 12.50 12.87
CA LYS A 169 21.25 12.29 11.44
C LYS A 169 21.24 10.81 11.04
N LEU A 170 21.89 9.93 11.82
CA LEU A 170 21.91 8.49 11.54
C LEU A 170 20.53 7.88 11.76
N ARG A 171 19.83 8.34 12.81
CA ARG A 171 18.43 7.97 13.05
C ARG A 171 17.54 8.29 11.86
N GLY A 172 17.66 9.47 11.27
CA GLY A 172 16.88 9.84 10.08
C GLY A 172 17.21 8.99 8.85
N ILE A 173 18.46 8.54 8.70
CA ILE A 173 18.87 7.62 7.62
C ILE A 173 18.23 6.25 7.85
N GLU A 174 18.27 5.74 9.07
CA GLU A 174 17.71 4.45 9.45
C GLU A 174 16.17 4.43 9.41
N LEU A 175 15.52 5.57 9.66
CA LEU A 175 14.07 5.75 9.48
C LEU A 175 13.66 5.83 8.00
N ASN A 176 14.57 6.21 7.11
CA ASN A 176 14.30 6.21 5.68
C ASN A 176 14.40 4.81 5.07
N ASP A 177 15.15 3.88 5.69
CA ASP A 177 15.24 2.49 5.23
C ASP A 177 13.97 1.71 5.60
N MET A 178 12.99 1.77 4.71
CA MET A 178 11.67 1.16 4.90
C MET A 178 11.48 -0.12 4.08
N ARG A 179 12.52 -0.60 3.37
CA ARG A 179 12.41 -1.77 2.48
C ARG A 179 12.01 -3.02 3.25
N GLY A 180 12.69 -3.32 4.35
CA GLY A 180 12.37 -4.49 5.18
C GLY A 180 11.01 -4.36 5.87
N ASN A 181 10.72 -3.18 6.43
CA ASN A 181 9.44 -2.92 7.10
C ASN A 181 8.25 -3.09 6.14
N PHE A 182 8.37 -2.63 4.89
CA PHE A 182 7.32 -2.84 3.89
C PHE A 182 7.02 -4.32 3.66
N VAL A 183 8.04 -5.17 3.55
CA VAL A 183 7.84 -6.60 3.30
C VAL A 183 7.14 -7.25 4.49
N ALA A 184 7.55 -6.91 5.71
CA ALA A 184 6.91 -7.36 6.94
C ALA A 184 5.45 -6.88 7.02
N ASP A 185 5.19 -5.60 6.72
CA ASP A 185 3.84 -5.02 6.69
C ASP A 185 2.96 -5.70 5.63
N LEU A 186 3.53 -6.05 4.49
CA LEU A 186 2.82 -6.77 3.43
C LEU A 186 2.39 -8.15 3.90
N ALA A 187 3.29 -8.93 4.52
CA ALA A 187 2.95 -10.22 5.09
C ALA A 187 1.86 -10.08 6.17
N TYR A 188 1.99 -9.09 7.07
CA TYR A 188 1.01 -8.80 8.12
C TYR A 188 -0.39 -8.46 7.56
N VAL A 189 -0.46 -7.60 6.55
CA VAL A 189 -1.74 -7.22 5.92
C VAL A 189 -2.33 -8.36 5.09
N CYS A 190 -1.51 -9.14 4.38
CA CYS A 190 -1.96 -10.29 3.60
C CYS A 190 -2.49 -11.44 4.49
N ALA A 191 -2.01 -11.54 5.73
CA ALA A 191 -2.54 -12.44 6.75
C ALA A 191 -3.92 -12.01 7.31
N GLY A 192 -4.48 -10.89 6.84
CA GLY A 192 -5.79 -10.40 7.25
C GLY A 192 -5.74 -9.53 8.51
N HIS A 193 -4.56 -9.19 9.04
CA HIS A 193 -4.46 -8.29 10.17
C HIS A 193 -4.79 -6.83 9.80
N GLY A 194 -5.12 -6.04 10.82
CA GLY A 194 -5.56 -4.66 10.69
C GLY A 194 -7.08 -4.51 10.67
N LYS A 195 -7.61 -3.65 11.54
CA LYS A 195 -9.06 -3.41 11.66
C LYS A 195 -9.64 -2.93 10.32
N GLY A 196 -10.67 -3.62 9.85
CA GLY A 196 -11.36 -3.29 8.59
C GLY A 196 -10.61 -3.74 7.32
N ASN A 197 -9.61 -4.61 7.44
CA ASN A 197 -8.97 -5.22 6.29
C ASN A 197 -9.96 -6.11 5.53
N LEU A 198 -10.06 -5.90 4.22
CA LEU A 198 -11.00 -6.60 3.33
C LEU A 198 -10.38 -7.86 2.70
N VAL A 199 -9.11 -8.19 3.02
CA VAL A 199 -8.51 -9.47 2.60
C VAL A 199 -9.24 -10.66 3.22
N VAL A 200 -9.80 -10.47 4.41
CA VAL A 200 -10.66 -11.45 5.08
C VAL A 200 -12.01 -11.49 4.36
N VAL A 201 -12.32 -12.65 3.78
CA VAL A 201 -13.60 -12.90 3.12
C VAL A 201 -14.68 -12.99 4.19
N LYS A 202 -15.58 -12.01 4.22
CA LYS A 202 -16.83 -12.15 4.96
C LYS A 202 -17.73 -13.08 4.16
N GLU A 203 -18.05 -14.24 4.72
CA GLU A 203 -19.08 -15.13 4.17
C GLU A 203 -20.45 -14.43 4.32
N GLU A 204 -20.75 -13.48 3.46
CA GLU A 204 -22.11 -13.01 3.26
C GLU A 204 -22.79 -14.02 2.31
N GLU A 205 -23.87 -14.68 2.78
CA GLU A 205 -24.72 -15.72 2.14
C GLU A 205 -24.35 -17.17 2.55
N ASP A 206 -24.83 -17.68 3.70
CA ASP A 206 -25.99 -18.63 3.71
C ASP A 206 -27.21 -18.14 4.53
N SER A 207 -27.15 -16.94 5.09
CA SER A 207 -28.19 -16.45 6.03
C SER A 207 -29.35 -15.66 5.41
N LYS A 208 -29.37 -15.46 4.08
CA LYS A 208 -30.52 -14.81 3.39
C LYS A 208 -31.66 -15.78 3.00
N VAL A 209 -31.48 -17.09 3.08
CA VAL A 209 -32.58 -18.07 2.86
C VAL A 209 -33.41 -18.34 4.13
N LYS A 210 -32.90 -18.08 5.34
CA LYS A 210 -33.63 -18.36 6.61
C LYS A 210 -34.45 -17.19 7.19
N LYS A 211 -34.31 -15.96 6.69
CA LYS A 211 -34.99 -14.77 7.27
C LYS A 211 -36.49 -14.62 6.94
N LYS A 212 -37.12 -15.57 6.25
CA LYS A 212 -38.59 -15.60 6.04
C LYS A 212 -39.36 -16.57 6.94
N LYS A 213 -38.71 -17.31 7.86
CA LYS A 213 -39.36 -18.33 8.69
C LYS A 213 -39.19 -18.11 10.20
N SER A 214 -39.37 -16.88 10.70
CA SER A 214 -39.46 -16.63 12.15
C SER A 214 -40.24 -15.35 12.49
N LYS A 215 -41.46 -15.24 11.95
CA LYS A 215 -42.50 -14.35 12.48
C LYS A 215 -43.77 -15.16 12.70
N ASN A 216 -43.71 -16.14 13.59
CA ASN A 216 -44.88 -16.68 14.29
C ASN A 216 -44.43 -17.66 15.39
N SER A 217 -44.10 -17.12 16.56
CA SER A 217 -44.20 -17.84 17.84
C SER A 217 -44.01 -16.82 18.96
N LYS A 218 -45.05 -16.02 19.21
CA LYS A 218 -45.16 -15.20 20.41
C LYS A 218 -46.45 -15.57 21.14
N VAL A 219 -46.53 -16.79 21.66
CA VAL A 219 -47.44 -17.13 22.77
C VAL A 219 -46.79 -18.27 23.58
N VAL A 220 -46.95 -18.15 24.90
CA VAL A 220 -46.68 -19.09 26.01
C VAL A 220 -45.43 -18.77 26.82
N GLN A 221 -45.70 -18.09 27.94
CA GLN A 221 -44.86 -18.00 29.12
C GLN A 221 -44.98 -19.27 29.96
N ALA A 222 -43.96 -19.44 30.81
CA ALA A 222 -43.93 -20.10 32.11
C ALA A 222 -43.25 -21.49 32.17
N ASN A 223 -42.33 -21.54 33.14
CA ASN A 223 -41.68 -22.69 33.76
C ASN A 223 -40.51 -23.32 33.01
N GLN A 224 -39.28 -22.95 33.41
CA GLN A 224 -38.22 -23.88 33.87
C GLN A 224 -36.91 -23.15 34.19
N ALA A 225 -36.50 -23.17 35.45
CA ALA A 225 -35.23 -22.65 35.95
C ALA A 225 -34.06 -23.67 35.85
N GLY A 226 -34.20 -24.70 34.99
CA GLY A 226 -33.23 -25.79 34.82
C GLY A 226 -32.51 -25.81 33.47
N GLU A 227 -32.99 -25.09 32.46
CA GLU A 227 -32.50 -25.20 31.07
C GLU A 227 -31.45 -24.14 30.69
N ASN A 228 -31.16 -23.16 31.56
CA ASN A 228 -30.23 -22.08 31.25
C ASN A 228 -28.74 -22.51 31.19
N LYS A 229 -28.37 -23.62 31.84
CA LYS A 229 -26.97 -24.11 31.84
C LYS A 229 -26.58 -24.87 30.58
N ALA A 230 -27.53 -25.51 29.89
CA ALA A 230 -27.27 -26.22 28.64
C ALA A 230 -27.07 -25.23 27.47
N ILE A 231 -27.84 -24.15 27.46
CA ILE A 231 -27.76 -23.10 26.43
C ILE A 231 -26.44 -22.32 26.54
N GLU A 232 -25.94 -22.06 27.75
CA GLU A 232 -24.62 -21.43 27.97
C GLU A 232 -23.45 -22.33 27.52
N GLN A 233 -23.57 -23.65 27.70
CA GLN A 233 -22.55 -24.61 27.28
C GLN A 233 -22.50 -24.80 25.76
N GLU A 234 -23.65 -24.80 25.07
CA GLU A 234 -23.70 -24.84 23.61
C GLU A 234 -23.22 -23.54 22.96
N GLN A 235 -23.46 -22.38 23.60
CA GLN A 235 -22.94 -21.09 23.12
C GLN A 235 -21.42 -20.99 23.28
N GLN A 236 -20.87 -21.50 24.39
CA GLN A 236 -19.42 -21.55 24.62
C GLN A 236 -18.73 -22.50 23.64
N GLN A 237 -19.32 -23.67 23.36
CA GLN A 237 -18.79 -24.61 22.34
C GLN A 237 -18.87 -24.04 20.91
N GLN A 238 -19.92 -23.28 20.58
CA GLN A 238 -20.02 -22.61 19.28
C GLN A 238 -19.07 -21.40 19.14
N GLU A 239 -18.68 -20.74 20.23
CA GLU A 239 -17.65 -19.70 20.23
C GLU A 239 -16.25 -20.30 20.10
N GLU A 240 -15.96 -21.43 20.75
CA GLU A 240 -14.69 -22.16 20.61
C GLU A 240 -14.52 -22.79 19.21
N GLU A 241 -15.58 -23.33 18.60
CA GLU A 241 -15.53 -23.81 17.21
C GLU A 241 -15.39 -22.67 16.19
N LYS A 242 -16.01 -21.50 16.44
CA LYS A 242 -15.79 -20.31 15.61
C LYS A 242 -14.39 -19.73 15.78
N ALA A 243 -13.78 -19.87 16.95
CA ALA A 243 -12.41 -19.45 17.19
C ALA A 243 -11.38 -20.35 16.47
N ASN A 244 -11.72 -21.63 16.23
CA ASN A 244 -10.84 -22.58 15.56
C ASN A 244 -10.97 -22.62 14.02
N LYS A 245 -11.98 -21.97 13.43
CA LYS A 245 -12.09 -21.88 11.98
C LYS A 245 -11.26 -20.69 11.47
N ALA A 246 -10.08 -20.99 10.94
CA ALA A 246 -9.22 -19.98 10.34
C ALA A 246 -10.00 -19.13 9.31
N PRO A 247 -9.87 -17.79 9.33
CA PRO A 247 -10.59 -16.92 8.42
C PRO A 247 -10.22 -17.24 6.97
N LYS A 248 -11.22 -17.32 6.09
CA LYS A 248 -10.97 -17.48 4.65
C LYS A 248 -10.37 -16.19 4.10
N LEU A 249 -9.19 -16.27 3.50
CA LEU A 249 -8.47 -15.13 2.95
C LEU A 249 -8.57 -15.11 1.42
N HIS A 250 -8.56 -13.91 0.84
CA HIS A 250 -8.39 -13.75 -0.60
C HIS A 250 -6.97 -14.17 -1.02
N THR A 251 -6.88 -14.82 -2.18
CA THR A 251 -5.61 -15.12 -2.84
C THR A 251 -4.93 -13.84 -3.31
N VAL A 252 -3.63 -13.73 -3.08
CA VAL A 252 -2.82 -12.58 -3.45
C VAL A 252 -1.56 -13.06 -4.16
N THR A 253 -1.21 -12.45 -5.28
CA THR A 253 0.03 -12.73 -6.01
C THR A 253 0.97 -11.56 -5.89
N VAL A 254 2.18 -11.82 -5.41
CA VAL A 254 3.24 -10.82 -5.23
C VAL A 254 4.37 -11.11 -6.21
N TYR A 255 4.58 -10.18 -7.12
CA TYR A 255 5.68 -10.18 -8.06
C TYR A 255 6.84 -9.37 -7.50
N TRP A 256 7.99 -10.01 -7.33
CA TRP A 256 9.18 -9.40 -6.77
C TRP A 256 10.17 -8.98 -7.85
N ALA A 257 10.81 -7.83 -7.70
CA ALA A 257 11.93 -7.45 -8.55
C ALA A 257 13.18 -8.31 -8.25
N ASN A 258 13.40 -8.65 -6.98
CA ASN A 258 14.47 -9.54 -6.52
C ASN A 258 13.86 -10.58 -5.57
N GLU A 259 14.19 -11.85 -5.78
CA GLU A 259 13.71 -12.95 -4.95
C GLU A 259 14.12 -12.79 -3.47
N GLN A 260 15.28 -12.20 -3.21
CA GLN A 260 15.78 -12.04 -1.84
C GLN A 260 14.87 -11.18 -0.96
N ASP A 261 14.07 -10.30 -1.57
CA ASP A 261 13.21 -9.39 -0.82
C ASP A 261 12.08 -10.09 -0.08
N LYS A 262 11.67 -11.28 -0.51
CA LYS A 262 10.62 -12.04 0.19
C LYS A 262 11.02 -12.48 1.61
N TYR A 263 12.33 -12.59 1.88
CA TYR A 263 12.87 -13.10 3.14
C TYR A 263 12.97 -12.05 4.24
N TYR A 264 12.60 -10.79 3.98
CA TYR A 264 12.49 -9.79 5.06
C TYR A 264 11.31 -10.09 6.01
N ALA A 265 10.29 -10.79 5.54
CA ALA A 265 9.23 -11.32 6.41
C ALA A 265 9.64 -12.69 6.95
N GLU A 266 9.38 -12.92 8.23
CA GLU A 266 9.71 -14.19 8.90
C GLU A 266 8.83 -15.35 8.41
N SER A 267 7.56 -15.07 8.12
CA SER A 267 6.59 -16.03 7.61
C SER A 267 5.61 -15.37 6.65
N TRP A 268 5.05 -16.19 5.77
CA TRP A 268 4.01 -15.81 4.83
C TRP A 268 2.81 -16.74 5.01
N THR A 269 1.62 -16.24 4.74
CA THR A 269 0.40 -17.03 4.77
C THR A 269 0.16 -17.75 3.46
N ASP A 270 -0.51 -18.91 3.51
CA ASP A 270 -0.69 -19.81 2.37
C ASP A 270 -1.50 -19.20 1.21
N ASN A 271 -2.23 -18.11 1.45
CA ASN A 271 -2.99 -17.39 0.42
C ASN A 271 -2.10 -16.52 -0.48
N VAL A 272 -0.81 -16.37 -0.17
CA VAL A 272 0.12 -15.53 -0.92
C VAL A 272 0.98 -16.39 -1.86
N THR A 273 0.94 -16.07 -3.15
CA THR A 273 1.84 -16.66 -4.15
C THR A 273 2.95 -15.69 -4.51
N HIS A 274 4.17 -16.18 -4.66
CA HIS A 274 5.34 -15.37 -4.98
C HIS A 274 5.86 -15.69 -6.38
N ILE A 275 6.08 -14.65 -7.18
CA ILE A 275 6.62 -14.78 -8.55
C ILE A 275 7.81 -13.83 -8.66
N VAL A 276 8.89 -14.27 -9.29
CA VAL A 276 10.06 -13.42 -9.57
C VAL A 276 9.90 -12.77 -10.94
N GLY A 277 10.15 -11.46 -11.01
CA GLY A 277 9.97 -10.66 -12.21
C GLY A 277 8.65 -9.91 -12.21
N ILE A 278 8.71 -8.58 -12.41
CA ILE A 278 7.53 -7.72 -12.45
C ILE A 278 7.02 -7.64 -13.90
N PRO A 279 5.80 -8.08 -14.20
CA PRO A 279 5.19 -7.98 -15.52
C PRO A 279 5.13 -6.53 -15.99
N ASP A 280 5.29 -6.31 -17.30
CA ASP A 280 5.24 -5.00 -17.96
C ASP A 280 6.32 -3.98 -17.52
N TYR A 281 7.12 -4.27 -16.50
CA TYR A 281 8.30 -3.46 -16.20
C TYR A 281 9.40 -3.84 -17.17
N LEU A 282 9.38 -3.25 -18.37
CA LEU A 282 10.57 -3.22 -19.21
C LEU A 282 11.57 -2.31 -18.50
N PRO A 283 12.64 -2.86 -17.91
CA PRO A 283 13.69 -2.02 -17.44
C PRO A 283 14.23 -1.27 -18.66
N GLY A 284 14.40 0.05 -18.54
CA GLY A 284 15.04 0.83 -19.59
C GLY A 284 16.35 0.14 -20.06
N PRO A 285 16.87 0.48 -21.26
CA PRO A 285 17.73 -0.36 -22.12
C PRO A 285 18.99 -1.01 -21.49
N LYS A 286 19.32 -0.76 -20.23
CA LYS A 286 20.49 -1.24 -19.50
C LYS A 286 20.34 -2.61 -18.81
N THR A 287 19.18 -3.25 -18.76
CA THR A 287 19.07 -4.59 -18.14
C THR A 287 18.39 -5.65 -19.01
N LYS A 288 18.33 -5.44 -20.34
CA LYS A 288 18.13 -6.57 -21.28
C LYS A 288 19.21 -7.65 -21.12
N THR A 289 20.32 -7.36 -20.45
CA THR A 289 21.45 -8.28 -20.37
C THR A 289 21.24 -9.46 -19.41
N MET A 290 20.37 -9.41 -18.40
CA MET A 290 20.28 -10.54 -17.42
C MET A 290 19.11 -11.49 -17.71
N ALA A 291 17.91 -10.96 -18.01
CA ALA A 291 16.74 -11.82 -18.25
C ALA A 291 16.81 -12.57 -19.58
N THR A 292 17.40 -11.97 -20.61
CA THR A 292 17.53 -12.59 -21.93
C THR A 292 18.63 -13.66 -21.97
N LEU A 293 19.66 -13.54 -21.12
CA LEU A 293 20.71 -14.57 -21.01
C LEU A 293 20.22 -15.86 -20.34
N ASN A 294 19.31 -15.77 -19.36
CA ASN A 294 18.75 -16.97 -18.73
C ASN A 294 17.76 -17.71 -19.64
N LEU A 295 16.94 -16.97 -20.41
CA LEU A 295 16.02 -17.57 -21.39
C LEU A 295 16.75 -18.21 -22.58
N SER A 296 17.87 -17.65 -23.04
CA SER A 296 18.69 -18.29 -24.07
C SER A 296 19.45 -19.50 -23.52
N ALA A 297 19.98 -19.44 -22.30
CA ALA A 297 20.70 -20.56 -21.69
C ALA A 297 19.81 -21.80 -21.45
N GLU A 298 18.55 -21.60 -21.06
CA GLU A 298 17.58 -22.70 -20.91
C GLU A 298 17.13 -23.30 -22.26
N ALA A 299 17.07 -22.49 -23.32
CA ALA A 299 16.77 -22.96 -24.67
C ALA A 299 17.94 -23.77 -25.26
N ASP A 300 19.17 -23.32 -25.04
CA ASP A 300 20.39 -24.01 -25.50
C ASP A 300 20.59 -25.34 -24.76
N ALA A 301 20.30 -25.39 -23.45
CA ALA A 301 20.37 -26.62 -22.67
C ALA A 301 19.33 -27.67 -23.10
N ARG A 302 18.11 -27.24 -23.47
CA ARG A 302 17.07 -28.14 -24.01
C ARG A 302 17.43 -28.69 -25.39
N SER A 303 17.96 -27.83 -26.26
CA SER A 303 18.43 -28.24 -27.60
C SER A 303 19.57 -29.26 -27.52
N GLN A 304 20.52 -29.07 -26.60
CA GLN A 304 21.62 -30.02 -26.39
C GLN A 304 21.16 -31.35 -25.79
N ALA A 305 20.13 -31.34 -24.93
CA ALA A 305 19.57 -32.56 -24.37
C ALA A 305 18.78 -33.40 -25.42
N GLU A 306 18.05 -32.75 -26.34
CA GLU A 306 17.36 -33.44 -27.44
C GLU A 306 18.34 -34.04 -28.47
N ALA A 307 19.45 -33.35 -28.76
CA ALA A 307 20.47 -33.85 -29.68
C ALA A 307 21.17 -35.12 -29.18
N VAL A 308 21.35 -35.27 -27.87
CA VAL A 308 21.98 -36.45 -27.25
C VAL A 308 21.01 -37.63 -27.15
N ALA A 309 19.70 -37.40 -27.09
CA ALA A 309 18.69 -38.47 -27.04
C ALA A 309 18.39 -39.10 -28.41
N THR A 310 18.86 -38.47 -29.50
CA THR A 310 18.59 -38.90 -30.89
C THR A 310 19.81 -39.57 -31.56
N ALA A 311 20.94 -39.66 -30.85
CA ALA A 311 22.17 -40.33 -31.28
C ALA A 311 22.37 -41.66 -30.54
#